data_AF-A0A9D9CP59-F1
#
_entry.id   AF-A0A9D9CP59-F1
#
_cell.length_a   1.000
_cell.length_b   1.000
_cell.length_c   1.000
_cell.angle_alpha   90.00
_cell.angle_beta   90.00
_cell.angle_gamma   90.00
#
_symmetry.space_group_name_H-M   'P 1'
#
loop_
_entity.id
_entity.type
_entity.pdbx_description
1 polymer ?
#
loop_
_entity_poly.entity_id
_entity_poly.type
_entity_poly.pdbx_seq_one_letter_code
_entity_poly.pdbx_strand_id
1 'polypeptide(L)' 'MALAISSIPVLKDKLAETFIKKAKQAEKEKSSIDFSKQREEMRKILKKAQI' A
#
# COMPACT_ATOMS: atom_id res chain seq x y z
N MET A 1 30.90 17.97 6.97
CA MET A 1 29.86 18.17 8.00
C MET A 1 28.97 16.94 8.00
N ALA A 2 28.78 16.27 9.13
CA ALA A 2 27.84 15.16 9.22
C ALA A 2 26.43 15.72 9.44
N LEU A 3 25.45 15.32 8.62
CA LEU A 3 24.04 15.59 8.89
C LEU A 3 23.68 14.81 10.15
N ALA A 4 23.24 15.51 11.20
CA ALA A 4 22.72 14.86 12.39
C ALA A 4 21.57 13.94 11.96
N ILE A 5 21.73 12.63 12.18
CA ILE A 5 20.66 11.67 11.96
C ILE A 5 19.63 11.93 13.06
N SER A 6 18.64 12.78 12.76
CA SER A 6 17.46 12.94 13.60
C SER A 6 16.88 11.54 13.83
N SER A 7 16.64 11.16 15.09
CA SER A 7 16.13 9.83 15.42
C SER A 7 14.90 9.52 14.59
N ILE A 8 14.91 8.39 13.87
CA ILE A 8 13.74 7.95 13.11
C ILE A 8 12.57 7.82 14.09
N PRO A 9 11.45 8.52 13.88
CA PRO A 9 10.31 8.41 14.78
C PRO A 9 9.75 6.99 14.72
N VAL A 10 9.87 6.28 15.84
CA VAL A 10 9.32 4.94 16.01
C VAL A 10 7.99 5.03 16.75
N LEU A 11 7.00 4.29 16.26
CA LEU A 11 5.76 4.09 16.99
C LEU A 11 6.06 3.27 18.25
N LYS A 12 5.56 3.74 19.40
CA LYS A 12 5.75 3.08 20.70
C LYS A 12 4.43 2.63 21.28
N ASP A 13 4.50 1.61 22.13
CA ASP A 13 3.40 1.13 22.97
C ASP A 13 2.09 0.92 22.19
N LYS A 14 0.98 1.50 22.69
CA LYS A 14 -0.36 1.36 22.12
C LYS A 14 -0.47 1.80 20.66
N LEU A 15 0.34 2.77 20.22
CA LEU A 15 0.32 3.22 18.83
C LEU A 15 0.92 2.17 17.89
N ALA A 16 1.99 1.50 18.31
CA ALA A 16 2.58 0.40 17.55
C ALA A 16 1.61 -0.78 17.46
N GLU A 17 0.95 -1.15 18.56
CA GLU A 17 -0.04 -2.23 18.57
C GLU A 17 -1.24 -1.93 17.66
N THR A 18 -1.74 -0.68 17.71
CA THR A 18 -2.86 -0.24 16.87
C THR A 18 -2.49 -0.26 15.40
N PHE A 19 -1.28 0.17 15.07
CA PHE A 19 -0.75 0.11 13.71
C PHE A 19 -0.69 -1.34 13.20
N ILE A 20 -0.13 -2.27 13.99
CA ILE A 20 -0.05 -3.69 13.61
C ILE A 20 -1.44 -4.29 13.40
N LYS A 21 -2.40 -3.99 14.27
CA LYS A 21 -3.79 -4.49 14.11
C LYS A 21 -4.42 -3.99 12.82
N LYS A 22 -4.31 -2.69 12.52
CA LYS A 22 -4.82 -2.11 11.27
C LYS A 22 -4.12 -2.69 10.04
N ALA A 23 -2.79 -2.84 10.09
CA ALA A 23 -2.02 -3.43 9.00
C ALA A 23 -2.46 -4.88 8.72
N LYS A 24 -2.64 -5.70 9.75
CA LYS A 24 -3.15 -7.08 9.60
C LYS A 24 -4.58 -7.12 9.05
N GLN A 25 -5.44 -6.18 9.45
CA GLN A 25 -6.80 -6.10 8.92
C GLN A 25 -6.78 -5.73 7.43
N ALA A 26 -6.03 -4.69 7.06
CA ALA A 26 -5.86 -4.30 5.66
C ALA A 26 -5.23 -5.43 4.82
N GLU A 27 -4.30 -6.20 5.39
CA GLU A 27 -3.74 -7.37 4.73
C GLU A 27 -4.78 -8.47 4.50
N LYS A 28 -5.67 -8.75 5.47
CA LYS A 28 -6.76 -9.70 5.27
C LYS A 28 -7.73 -9.24 4.17
N GLU A 29 -7.99 -7.95 4.12
CA GLU A 29 -8.87 -7.32 3.14
C GLU A 29 -8.18 -7.06 1.79
N LYS A 30 -6.89 -7.39 1.63
CA LYS A 30 -6.09 -7.14 0.41
C LYS A 30 -6.72 -7.73 -0.87
N SER A 31 -7.46 -8.83 -0.71
CA SER A 31 -8.12 -9.53 -1.82
C SER A 31 -9.56 -9.07 -2.06
N SER A 32 -10.08 -8.13 -1.26
CA SER A 32 -11.41 -7.56 -1.43
C SER A 32 -11.46 -6.42 -2.47
N ILE A 33 -10.31 -6.00 -2.98
CA ILE A 33 -10.24 -4.95 -4.00
C ILE A 33 -10.49 -5.58 -5.36
N ASP A 34 -11.66 -5.30 -5.95
CA ASP A 34 -11.96 -5.71 -7.31
C ASP A 34 -11.23 -4.82 -8.32
N PHE A 35 -10.23 -5.39 -8.99
CA PHE A 35 -9.47 -4.75 -10.06
C PHE A 35 -10.07 -4.99 -11.46
N SER A 36 -11.31 -5.46 -11.57
CA SER A 36 -11.98 -5.74 -12.86
C SER A 36 -11.97 -4.52 -13.80
N LYS A 37 -12.30 -3.33 -13.27
CA LYS A 37 -12.35 -2.08 -14.04
C LYS A 37 -10.98 -1.64 -14.54
N GLN A 38 -9.97 -1.64 -13.68
CA GLN A 38 -8.59 -1.30 -14.03
C GLN A 38 -8.03 -2.27 -15.09
N ARG A 39 -8.38 -3.57 -14.99
CA ARG A 39 -8.02 -4.57 -16.00
C ARG A 39 -8.70 -4.30 -17.34
N GLU A 40 -9.96 -3.88 -17.34
CA GLU A 40 -10.67 -3.53 -18.57
C GLU A 40 -10.09 -2.29 -19.25
N GLU A 41 -9.75 -1.26 -18.47
CA GLU A 41 -9.06 -0.06 -18.96
C GLU A 41 -7.68 -0.39 -19.51
N MET A 42 -6.89 -1.21 -18.81
CA MET A 42 -5.58 -1.66 -19.28
C MET A 42 -5.71 -2.42 -20.61
N ARG A 43 -6.70 -3.30 -20.75
CA ARG A 43 -6.98 -4.00 -22.02
C ARG A 43 -7.32 -3.04 -23.15
N LYS A 44 -8.09 -1.97 -22.88
CA LYS A 44 -8.42 -0.95 -23.89
C LYS A 44 -7.16 -0.19 -24.33
N ILE A 45 -6.28 0.14 -23.40
CA ILE A 45 -4.99 0.80 -23.68
C ILE A 45 -4.09 -0.11 -24.52
N LEU A 46 -3.92 -1.38 -24.13
CA LEU A 46 -3.10 -2.35 -24.86
C LEU A 46 -3.64 -2.61 -26.28
N LYS A 47 -4.96 -2.77 -26.44
CA LYS A 47 -5.59 -2.88 -27.77
C LYS A 47 -5.32 -1.65 -28.64
N LYS A 48 -5.36 -0.45 -28.06
CA LYS A 48 -5.03 0.80 -28.78
C LYS A 48 -3.55 0.85 -29.17
N ALA A 49 -2.67 0.28 -28.34
CA ALA A 49 -1.23 0.20 -28.59
C ALA A 49 -0.85 -0.89 -29.62
N GLN A 50 -1.79 -1.74 -30.07
CA GLN A 50 -1.55 -2.87 -30.98
C GLN A 50 -0.48 -3.86 -30.47
N ILE A 51 -0.41 -4.04 -29.15
CA ILE A 51 0.44 -5.03 -28.46
C ILE A 51 -0.40 -6.23 -28.05
#